data_AF-A0A1M6ZKE5-F1
#
_entry.id   AF-A0A1M6ZKE5-F1
#
_cell.length_a   1.000
_cell.length_b   1.000
_cell.length_c   1.000
_cell.angle_alpha   90.00
_cell.angle_beta   90.00
_cell.angle_gamma   90.00
#
_symmetry.space_group_name_H-M   'P 1'
#
loop_
_entity.id
_entity.type
_entity.pdbx_description
1 polymer ?
#
loop_
_entity_poly.entity_id
_entity_poly.type
_entity_poly.pdbx_seq_one_letter_code
_entity_poly.pdbx_strand_id
1 'polypeptide(L)'
;MSLCAAATVASFAAEPTDLDSLFRGKEYKPVLSASLRDSAANEASAVPGKAAAKTSKSDGYYMLQFESVADFDAAQRRRAQISASTGYAIQVVFDAPFYKLRGGGWGNKKAAEDKARELSAYNITAFVVKVK
;
A
#
# COMPACT_ATOMS: atom_id res chain seq x y z
N MET A 1 7.55 -3.76 62.11
CA MET A 1 7.47 -4.29 60.73
C MET A 1 6.31 -3.60 60.03
N SER A 2 6.58 -3.15 58.80
CA SER A 2 5.69 -2.59 57.77
C SER A 2 4.83 -1.36 58.08
N LEU A 3 5.38 -0.23 57.63
CA LEU A 3 4.69 1.02 57.30
C LEU A 3 4.21 0.98 55.82
N CYS A 4 3.28 1.90 55.53
CA CYS A 4 2.91 2.48 54.23
C CYS A 4 1.69 1.92 53.50
N ALA A 5 0.59 2.60 53.80
CA ALA A 5 -0.61 2.74 52.99
C ALA A 5 -0.42 3.73 51.83
N ALA A 6 -1.40 3.67 50.92
CA ALA A 6 -1.90 4.71 50.04
C ALA A 6 -1.17 4.99 48.73
N ALA A 7 -1.93 4.77 47.66
CA ALA A 7 -1.68 5.13 46.29
C ALA A 7 -1.52 6.64 46.10
N THR A 8 -0.53 7.02 45.31
CA THR A 8 -0.52 8.29 44.57
C THR A 8 0.03 7.99 43.18
N VAL A 9 -0.90 7.80 42.24
CA VAL A 9 -0.67 7.93 40.79
C VAL A 9 -0.30 9.39 40.57
N ALA A 10 1.00 9.67 40.51
CA ALA A 10 1.51 10.98 40.15
C ALA A 10 1.23 11.20 38.66
N SER A 11 0.36 12.17 38.40
CA SER A 11 -0.03 12.66 37.10
C SER A 11 1.16 12.89 36.19
N PHE A 12 1.19 12.20 35.05
CA PHE A 12 1.99 12.59 33.90
C PHE A 12 1.37 13.89 33.34
N ALA A 13 1.73 15.03 33.90
CA ALA A 13 1.51 16.29 33.21
C ALA A 13 2.55 16.34 32.08
N ALA A 14 2.22 15.72 30.94
CA ALA A 14 2.99 15.90 29.72
C ALA A 14 2.89 17.37 29.34
N GLU A 15 3.97 18.11 29.54
CA GLU A 15 4.13 19.41 28.89
C GLU A 15 3.88 19.21 27.39
N PRO A 16 3.18 20.14 26.72
CA PRO A 16 2.97 20.05 25.28
C PRO A 16 4.36 19.95 24.64
N THR A 17 4.61 18.81 23.98
CA THR A 17 5.88 18.55 23.35
C THR A 17 6.20 19.70 22.39
N ASP A 18 7.48 20.05 22.20
CA ASP A 18 7.88 21.16 21.31
C ASP A 18 7.27 21.03 19.90
N LEU A 19 7.04 19.79 19.45
CA LEU A 19 6.29 19.47 18.23
C LEU A 19 4.84 20.01 18.24
N ASP A 20 4.15 19.94 19.37
CA ASP A 20 2.75 20.36 19.56
C ASP A 20 2.61 21.90 19.48
N SER A 21 3.67 22.64 19.86
CA SER A 21 3.75 24.10 19.70
C SER A 21 3.88 24.52 18.22
N LEU A 22 4.52 23.69 17.38
CA LEU A 22 4.67 23.99 15.95
C LEU A 22 3.35 23.90 15.18
N PHE A 23 2.40 23.10 15.65
CA PHE A 23 1.09 22.92 15.01
C PHE A 23 0.00 23.80 15.60
N ARG A 24 0.21 24.38 16.79
CA ARG A 24 -0.75 25.27 17.45
C ARG A 24 -0.97 26.53 16.62
N GLY A 25 -2.18 26.72 16.12
CA GLY A 25 -2.56 27.89 15.31
C GLY A 25 -2.23 27.79 13.81
N LYS A 26 -1.53 26.75 13.36
CA LYS A 26 -1.37 26.39 11.93
C LYS A 26 -2.27 25.23 11.52
N GLU A 27 -3.42 25.15 12.16
CA GLU A 27 -4.42 24.13 11.86
C GLU A 27 -4.84 24.24 10.40
N TYR A 28 -4.61 23.17 9.64
CA TYR A 28 -5.07 23.05 8.27
C TYR A 28 -6.60 23.04 8.29
N LYS A 29 -7.22 24.12 7.78
CA LYS A 29 -8.66 24.19 7.55
C LYS A 29 -8.92 23.75 6.12
N PRO A 30 -9.40 22.51 5.88
CA PRO A 30 -9.73 22.08 4.53
C PRO A 30 -10.85 22.96 3.97
N VAL A 31 -10.50 23.86 3.04
CA VAL A 31 -11.47 24.60 2.24
C VAL A 31 -11.89 23.67 1.10
N LEU A 32 -12.95 22.90 1.33
CA LEU A 32 -13.58 22.11 0.27
C LEU A 32 -14.19 23.08 -0.74
N SER A 33 -13.73 23.03 -1.99
CA SER A 33 -14.34 23.75 -3.10
C SER A 33 -15.82 23.33 -3.24
N ALA A 34 -16.70 24.25 -3.61
CA ALA A 34 -18.14 24.00 -3.73
C ALA A 34 -18.48 22.79 -4.64
N SER A 35 -17.60 22.46 -5.58
CA SER A 35 -17.68 21.27 -6.45
C SER A 35 -17.57 19.92 -5.73
N LEU A 36 -17.10 19.88 -4.48
CA LEU A 36 -17.03 18.67 -3.65
C LEU A 36 -18.24 18.52 -2.72
N ARG A 37 -19.10 19.54 -2.61
CA ARG A 37 -20.25 19.55 -1.69
C ARG A 37 -21.51 18.92 -2.27
N ASP A 38 -21.55 18.64 -3.56
CA ASP A 38 -22.72 18.08 -4.23
C ASP A 38 -22.55 16.59 -4.48
N SER A 39 -22.83 15.75 -3.46
CA SER A 39 -23.14 14.31 -3.63
C SER A 39 -23.70 13.65 -2.36
N ALA A 40 -24.21 14.40 -1.37
CA ALA A 40 -24.88 13.81 -0.20
C ALA A 40 -26.35 13.39 -0.47
N ALA A 41 -26.73 13.18 -1.74
CA ALA A 41 -28.06 12.72 -2.14
C ALA A 41 -28.03 11.60 -3.19
N ASN A 42 -26.90 10.91 -3.39
CA ASN A 42 -26.85 9.70 -4.20
C ASN A 42 -26.00 8.62 -3.51
N GLU A 43 -26.62 8.02 -2.49
CA GLU A 43 -26.27 6.70 -1.95
C GLU A 43 -26.44 5.64 -3.06
N ALA A 44 -25.49 5.60 -4.00
CA ALA A 44 -25.35 4.52 -4.96
C ALA A 44 -23.89 4.42 -5.41
N SER A 45 -23.10 3.72 -4.60
CA SER A 45 -21.99 2.87 -5.06
C SER A 45 -21.05 3.50 -6.10
N ALA A 46 -20.24 4.49 -5.71
CA ALA A 46 -19.16 5.00 -6.53
C ALA A 46 -17.80 4.43 -6.10
N VAL A 47 -17.46 3.26 -6.63
CA VAL A 47 -16.06 2.85 -6.82
C VAL A 47 -15.37 3.95 -7.65
N PRO A 48 -14.21 4.49 -7.23
CA PRO A 48 -13.63 5.64 -7.91
C PRO A 48 -13.29 5.29 -9.35
N GLY A 49 -13.96 6.00 -10.26
CA GLY A 49 -13.84 5.89 -11.70
C GLY A 49 -12.42 6.06 -12.17
N LYS A 50 -11.86 4.95 -12.67
CA LYS A 50 -10.67 4.88 -13.51
C LYS A 50 -10.83 5.91 -14.64
N ALA A 51 -9.92 6.88 -14.69
CA ALA A 51 -9.81 7.84 -15.78
C ALA A 51 -9.93 7.12 -17.14
N ALA A 52 -10.69 7.72 -18.05
CA ALA A 52 -10.93 7.23 -19.41
C ALA A 52 -9.61 7.17 -20.21
N ALA A 53 -8.83 6.11 -19.98
CA ALA A 53 -7.71 5.75 -20.83
C ALA A 53 -8.27 5.06 -22.07
N LYS A 54 -7.98 5.66 -23.23
CA LYS A 54 -8.24 5.14 -24.58
C LYS A 54 -8.18 3.61 -24.60
N THR A 55 -9.27 2.99 -25.04
CA THR A 55 -9.41 1.54 -25.24
C THR A 55 -8.40 1.06 -26.28
N SER A 56 -7.14 0.90 -25.89
CA SER A 56 -6.19 0.03 -26.56
C SER A 56 -6.69 -1.39 -26.35
N LYS A 57 -6.93 -2.15 -27.44
CA LYS A 57 -7.17 -3.60 -27.43
C LYS A 57 -6.43 -4.24 -26.27
N SER A 58 -7.17 -4.69 -25.25
CA SER A 58 -6.55 -5.25 -24.05
C SER A 58 -6.04 -6.65 -24.40
N ASP A 59 -4.73 -6.78 -24.62
CA ASP A 59 -4.05 -8.08 -24.81
C ASP A 59 -4.09 -8.95 -23.54
N GLY A 60 -4.63 -8.42 -22.44
CA GLY A 60 -4.75 -9.03 -21.13
C GLY A 60 -4.16 -8.11 -20.07
N TYR A 61 -4.41 -8.43 -18.80
CA TYR A 61 -3.71 -7.79 -17.71
C TYR A 61 -2.43 -8.59 -17.42
N TYR A 62 -1.33 -7.92 -17.18
CA TYR A 62 -0.04 -8.54 -16.90
C TYR A 62 0.47 -8.03 -15.56
N MET A 63 1.03 -8.92 -14.75
CA MET A 63 1.62 -8.60 -13.44
C MET A 63 3.00 -9.23 -13.34
N LEU A 64 3.85 -8.66 -12.48
CA LEU A 64 5.13 -9.27 -12.14
C LEU A 64 4.94 -10.23 -10.96
N GLN A 65 5.46 -11.43 -11.07
CA GLN A 65 5.59 -12.40 -9.99
C GLN A 65 7.06 -12.46 -9.56
N PHE A 66 7.34 -12.10 -8.31
CA PHE A 66 8.70 -12.01 -7.79
C PHE A 66 9.15 -13.33 -7.17
N GLU A 67 8.32 -13.92 -6.31
CA GLU A 67 8.67 -15.12 -5.57
C GLU A 67 7.42 -15.97 -5.29
N SER A 68 7.64 -17.25 -4.97
CA SER A 68 6.61 -18.15 -4.46
C SER A 68 7.14 -18.84 -3.21
N VAL A 69 6.41 -18.73 -2.10
CA VAL A 69 6.83 -19.23 -0.79
C VAL A 69 5.77 -20.19 -0.26
N ALA A 70 6.16 -21.28 0.41
CA ALA A 70 5.20 -22.26 0.94
C ALA A 70 4.49 -21.81 2.23
N ASP A 71 5.12 -20.89 2.98
CA ASP A 71 4.62 -20.38 4.26
C ASP A 71 4.11 -18.93 4.12
N PHE A 72 2.98 -18.63 4.77
CA PHE A 72 2.36 -17.31 4.75
C PHE A 72 3.19 -16.24 5.48
N ASP A 73 3.78 -16.55 6.63
CA ASP A 73 4.59 -15.60 7.40
C ASP A 73 5.86 -15.25 6.61
N ALA A 74 6.51 -16.27 6.04
CA ALA A 74 7.64 -16.05 5.14
C ALA A 74 7.24 -15.21 3.91
N ALA A 75 6.05 -15.42 3.35
CA ALA A 75 5.53 -14.60 2.25
C ALA A 75 5.32 -13.14 2.67
N GLN A 76 4.80 -12.86 3.87
CA GLN A 76 4.64 -11.47 4.35
C GLN A 76 5.99 -10.78 4.56
N ARG A 77 6.99 -11.47 5.11
CA ARG A 77 8.35 -10.93 5.27
C ARG A 77 8.99 -10.61 3.93
N ARG A 78 8.89 -11.53 2.97
CA ARG A 78 9.42 -11.31 1.62
C ARG A 78 8.69 -10.21 0.87
N ARG A 79 7.36 -10.13 1.01
CA ARG A 79 6.57 -9.00 0.49
C ARG A 79 7.11 -7.67 1.00
N ALA A 80 7.35 -7.53 2.30
CA ALA A 80 7.87 -6.30 2.89
C ALA A 80 9.27 -5.95 2.34
N GLN A 81 10.15 -6.94 2.23
CA GLN A 81 11.50 -6.74 1.69
C GLN A 81 11.50 -6.30 0.22
N ILE A 82 10.72 -6.99 -0.63
CA ILE A 82 10.62 -6.67 -2.05
C ILE A 82 9.94 -5.32 -2.26
N SER A 83 8.93 -5.01 -1.45
CA SER A 83 8.26 -3.70 -1.49
C SER A 83 9.22 -2.58 -1.08
N ALA A 84 10.07 -2.79 -0.07
CA ALA A 84 11.09 -1.83 0.34
C ALA A 84 12.19 -1.64 -0.73
N SER A 85 12.59 -2.69 -1.45
CA SER A 85 13.65 -2.60 -2.47
C SER A 85 13.15 -2.07 -3.81
N THR A 86 11.92 -2.36 -4.19
CA THR A 86 11.37 -2.00 -5.51
C THR A 86 10.43 -0.80 -5.47
N GLY A 87 9.88 -0.44 -4.30
CA GLY A 87 8.81 0.54 -4.17
C GLY A 87 7.46 0.08 -4.71
N TYR A 88 7.34 -1.16 -5.20
CA TYR A 88 6.07 -1.68 -5.71
C TYR A 88 5.15 -2.15 -4.58
N ALA A 89 3.85 -1.93 -4.78
CA ALA A 89 2.81 -2.55 -3.96
C ALA A 89 2.71 -4.04 -4.31
N ILE A 90 3.33 -4.88 -3.48
CA ILE A 90 3.30 -6.34 -3.62
C ILE A 90 2.07 -6.92 -2.90
N GLN A 91 1.33 -7.77 -3.61
CA GLN A 91 0.20 -8.55 -3.16
C GLN A 91 0.62 -10.00 -2.95
N VAL A 92 0.09 -10.63 -1.91
CA VAL A 92 0.26 -12.06 -1.64
C VAL A 92 -0.97 -12.78 -2.17
N VAL A 93 -0.78 -13.65 -3.17
CA VAL A 93 -1.85 -14.46 -3.77
C VAL A 93 -1.62 -15.92 -3.42
N PHE A 94 -2.57 -16.54 -2.72
CA PHE A 94 -2.49 -17.96 -2.42
C PHE A 94 -2.88 -18.77 -3.67
N ASP A 95 -1.97 -19.63 -4.11
CA ASP A 95 -2.15 -20.57 -5.21
C ASP A 95 -1.55 -21.91 -4.78
N ALA A 96 -2.40 -22.78 -4.24
CA ALA A 96 -1.99 -23.96 -3.48
C ALA A 96 -0.98 -24.81 -4.27
N PRO A 97 0.13 -25.25 -3.63
CA PRO A 97 0.45 -25.14 -2.20
C PRO A 97 1.27 -23.89 -1.80
N PHE A 98 1.37 -22.88 -2.66
CA PHE A 98 2.29 -21.74 -2.48
C PHE A 98 1.59 -20.38 -2.37
N TYR A 99 2.25 -19.43 -1.74
CA TYR A 99 1.92 -18.01 -1.74
C TYR A 99 2.80 -17.29 -2.76
N LYS A 100 2.17 -16.77 -3.81
CA LYS A 100 2.83 -16.02 -4.89
C LYS A 100 2.85 -14.54 -4.57
N LEU A 101 4.03 -13.93 -4.64
CA LEU A 101 4.23 -12.50 -4.48
C LEU A 101 4.11 -11.83 -5.83
N ARG A 102 3.04 -11.07 -6.04
CA ARG A 102 2.76 -10.37 -7.30
C ARG A 102 2.71 -8.87 -7.11
N GLY A 103 3.20 -8.10 -8.06
CA GLY A 103 3.20 -6.65 -7.97
C GLY A 103 3.12 -5.97 -9.34
N GLY A 104 2.68 -4.72 -9.31
CA GLY A 104 2.46 -3.93 -10.51
C GLY A 104 1.32 -4.44 -11.39
N GLY A 105 1.10 -3.75 -12.51
CA GLY A 105 -0.01 -4.02 -13.41
C GLY A 105 0.16 -3.31 -14.74
N TRP A 106 0.16 -4.06 -15.83
CA TRP A 106 0.35 -3.56 -17.19
C TRP A 106 -0.73 -4.11 -18.13
N GLY A 107 -1.22 -3.27 -19.03
CA GLY A 107 -2.15 -3.70 -20.08
C GLY A 107 -1.47 -4.30 -21.33
N ASN A 108 -0.13 -4.35 -21.34
CA ASN A 108 0.66 -4.85 -22.46
C ASN A 108 1.82 -5.71 -21.94
N LYS A 109 2.01 -6.88 -22.56
CA LYS A 109 3.09 -7.82 -22.26
C LYS A 109 4.48 -7.15 -22.35
N LYS A 110 4.72 -6.37 -23.41
CA LYS A 110 6.02 -5.73 -23.64
C LYS A 110 6.41 -4.79 -22.51
N ALA A 111 5.46 -3.99 -22.03
CA ALA A 111 5.69 -3.05 -20.93
C ALA A 111 6.04 -3.79 -19.61
N ALA A 112 5.39 -4.93 -19.36
CA ALA A 112 5.72 -5.75 -18.19
C ALA A 112 7.10 -6.41 -18.32
N GLU A 113 7.48 -6.88 -19.52
CA GLU A 113 8.80 -7.47 -19.76
C GLU A 113 9.93 -6.46 -19.66
N ASP A 114 9.72 -5.24 -20.15
CA ASP A 114 10.69 -4.16 -20.01
C ASP A 114 10.90 -3.80 -18.53
N LYS A 115 9.84 -3.78 -17.72
CA LYS A 115 9.96 -3.60 -16.26
C LYS A 115 10.61 -4.78 -15.54
N ALA A 116 10.35 -6.01 -15.96
CA ALA A 116 11.07 -7.18 -15.45
C ALA A 116 12.58 -7.08 -15.75
N ARG A 117 12.93 -6.60 -16.96
CA ARG A 117 14.33 -6.40 -17.37
C ARG A 117 14.99 -5.28 -16.56
N GLU A 118 14.31 -4.17 -16.32
CA GLU A 118 14.81 -3.12 -15.44
C GLU A 118 15.12 -3.67 -14.04
N LEU A 119 14.20 -4.43 -13.44
CA LEU A 119 14.40 -5.04 -12.12
C LEU A 119 15.56 -6.03 -12.09
N SER A 120 15.78 -6.76 -13.20
CA SER A 120 16.92 -7.67 -13.30
C SER A 120 18.27 -6.93 -13.26
N ALA A 121 18.34 -5.69 -13.75
CA ALA A 121 19.53 -4.85 -13.63
C ALA A 121 19.86 -4.47 -12.17
N TYR A 122 18.85 -4.50 -11.29
CA TYR A 122 19.00 -4.27 -9.85
C TYR A 122 19.12 -5.57 -9.05
N ASN A 123 19.43 -6.70 -9.70
CA ASN A 123 19.49 -8.04 -9.10
C ASN A 123 18.16 -8.52 -8.48
N ILE A 124 17.03 -8.01 -8.97
CA ILE A 124 15.69 -8.42 -8.52
C ILE A 124 15.06 -9.28 -9.62
N THR A 125 14.85 -10.56 -9.32
CA THR A 125 14.22 -11.49 -10.26
C THR A 125 12.71 -11.35 -10.22
N ALA A 126 12.09 -11.14 -11.38
CA ALA A 126 10.65 -11.09 -11.53
C ALA A 126 10.21 -11.67 -12.88
N PHE A 127 9.07 -12.35 -12.90
CA PHE A 127 8.49 -12.99 -14.08
C PHE A 127 7.17 -12.33 -14.47
N VAL A 128 6.94 -12.13 -15.77
CA VAL A 128 5.67 -11.59 -16.25
C VAL A 128 4.62 -12.68 -16.31
N VAL A 129 3.50 -12.48 -15.63
CA VAL A 129 2.35 -13.39 -15.60
C VAL A 129 1.14 -12.68 -16.18
N LYS A 130 0.48 -13.30 -17.16
CA LYS A 130 -0.81 -12.83 -17.66
C LYS A 130 -1.90 -13.20 -16.65
N VAL A 131 -2.55 -12.18 -16.11
CA VAL A 131 -3.71 -12.26 -15.23
C VAL A 131 -4.95 -12.03 -16.09
N LYS A 132 -5.88 -12.96 -15.98
CA LYS A 132 -6.97 -13.19 -16.93
C LYS A 132 -8.00 -12.07 -16.92
#